data_AF-A0A7Y1UBI5-F1
#
_entry.id   AF-A0A7Y1UBI5-F1
#
_cell.length_a   1.000
_cell.length_b   1.000
_cell.length_c   1.000
_cell.angle_alpha   90.00
_cell.angle_beta   90.00
_cell.angle_gamma   90.00
#
_symmetry.space_group_name_H-M   'P 1'
#
loop_
_entity.id
_entity.type
_entity.pdbx_description
1 polymer ?
#
loop_
_entity_poly.entity_id
_entity_poly.type
_entity_poly.pdbx_seq_one_letter_code
_entity_poly.pdbx_strand_id
1 'polypeptide(L)'
;TVDYTNSTVMVEGSLSGGYDTLATVIHSGDNAFVHGWTWCDTYQVLPGTDLSIQAGRHVTAENFDLNGTASEMITISSSSPGEEAFFYKSSGTVEASYLNLTDNHAGGGATFYVSNGVLNDNVEGWNEIVSSLDEIQFESLDIYPNPSSGPIMIEADIQSTLHVLDLSGRMVRQLVLGNGNRQFDLGDLDRGTYVIVGLSPDDELYRSTLVIE
;
A
#
# COMPACT_ATOMS: atom_id res chain seq x y z
N THR A 1 -10.59 -9.00 46.56
CA THR A 1 -10.31 -8.36 45.26
C THR A 1 -9.10 -9.05 44.70
N VAL A 2 -9.21 -9.67 43.53
CA VAL A 2 -8.04 -10.23 42.85
C VAL A 2 -7.32 -9.05 42.19
N ASP A 3 -6.02 -8.94 42.42
CA ASP A 3 -5.18 -7.91 41.83
C ASP A 3 -4.60 -8.45 40.52
N TYR A 4 -4.97 -7.84 39.39
CA TYR A 4 -4.58 -8.25 38.05
C TYR A 4 -3.48 -7.36 37.46
N THR A 5 -2.88 -6.47 38.26
CA THR A 5 -1.87 -5.49 37.80
C THR A 5 -0.60 -6.11 37.21
N ASN A 6 -0.39 -7.42 37.35
CA ASN A 6 0.70 -8.16 36.70
C ASN A 6 0.21 -9.45 35.99
N SER A 7 -1.07 -9.53 35.62
CA SER A 7 -1.60 -10.73 34.96
C SER A 7 -1.27 -10.74 33.47
N THR A 8 -0.66 -11.82 32.98
CA THR A 8 -0.58 -12.13 31.55
C THR A 8 -1.58 -13.23 31.22
N VAL A 9 -2.44 -12.97 30.24
CA VAL A 9 -3.38 -13.96 29.70
C VAL A 9 -3.00 -14.21 28.24
N MET A 10 -2.64 -15.46 27.93
CA MET A 10 -2.44 -15.92 26.56
C MET A 10 -3.71 -16.62 26.09
N VAL A 11 -4.21 -16.22 24.92
CA VAL A 11 -5.48 -16.65 24.37
C VAL A 11 -5.28 -17.18 22.96
N GLU A 12 -5.34 -18.50 22.81
CA GLU A 12 -5.29 -19.18 21.50
C GLU A 12 -6.69 -19.34 20.86
N GLY A 13 -7.74 -18.85 21.52
CA GLY A 13 -9.12 -18.97 21.07
C GLY A 13 -9.95 -17.75 21.44
N SER A 14 -11.10 -17.97 22.08
CA SER A 14 -12.00 -16.88 22.45
C SER A 14 -11.69 -16.29 23.82
N LEU A 15 -11.50 -14.98 23.89
CA LEU A 15 -11.58 -14.19 25.10
C LEU A 15 -13.01 -13.67 25.25
N SER A 16 -13.65 -13.92 26.38
CA SER A 16 -14.86 -13.18 26.77
C SER A 16 -14.45 -12.10 27.76
N GLY A 17 -14.42 -10.86 27.28
CA GLY A 17 -14.11 -9.69 28.09
C GLY A 17 -15.22 -9.36 29.10
N GLY A 18 -14.84 -8.58 30.10
CA GLY A 18 -15.69 -8.06 31.17
C GLY A 18 -15.13 -6.75 31.68
N TYR A 19 -15.67 -6.20 32.78
CA TYR A 19 -15.20 -4.91 33.34
C TYR A 19 -13.88 -4.99 34.11
N ASP A 20 -13.25 -6.17 34.18
CA ASP A 20 -11.98 -6.36 34.88
C ASP A 20 -10.82 -5.92 33.98
N THR A 21 -9.91 -5.11 34.51
CA THR A 21 -8.69 -4.68 33.80
C THR A 21 -7.60 -5.74 33.96
N LEU A 22 -7.15 -6.33 32.85
CA LEU A 22 -6.00 -7.24 32.81
C LEU A 22 -4.71 -6.45 32.53
N ALA A 23 -3.55 -6.83 33.09
CA ALA A 23 -2.31 -6.16 32.68
C ALA A 23 -1.98 -6.42 31.20
N THR A 24 -1.83 -7.69 30.81
CA THR A 24 -1.48 -8.05 29.43
C THR A 24 -2.39 -9.13 28.87
N VAL A 25 -2.91 -8.90 27.67
CA VAL A 25 -3.65 -9.89 26.87
C VAL A 25 -2.86 -10.15 25.58
N ILE A 26 -2.61 -11.42 25.29
CA ILE A 26 -1.88 -11.87 24.08
C ILE A 26 -2.77 -12.83 23.30
N HIS A 27 -3.13 -12.48 22.07
CA HIS A 27 -3.84 -13.37 21.15
C HIS A 27 -2.89 -14.02 20.14
N SER A 28 -3.12 -15.30 19.87
CA SER A 28 -2.40 -16.07 18.84
C SER A 28 -3.29 -17.12 18.17
N GLY A 29 -2.94 -17.51 16.95
CA GLY A 29 -3.53 -18.65 16.26
C GLY A 29 -4.75 -18.32 15.39
N ASP A 30 -5.30 -19.36 14.78
CA ASP A 30 -6.39 -19.24 13.82
C ASP A 30 -7.75 -19.19 14.54
N ASN A 31 -8.62 -18.26 14.12
CA ASN A 31 -9.95 -18.05 14.71
C ASN A 31 -9.93 -17.57 16.18
N ALA A 32 -8.96 -16.72 16.53
CA ALA A 32 -9.01 -15.98 17.78
C ALA A 32 -10.25 -15.08 17.80
N PHE A 33 -10.93 -14.98 18.94
CA PHE A 33 -12.17 -14.20 19.04
C PHE A 33 -12.25 -13.36 20.31
N VAL A 34 -12.71 -12.11 20.22
CA VAL A 34 -13.03 -11.28 21.40
C VAL A 34 -14.52 -11.06 21.51
N HIS A 35 -15.15 -11.65 22.53
CA HIS A 35 -16.53 -11.38 22.92
C HIS A 35 -16.57 -10.27 23.95
N GLY A 36 -17.51 -9.33 23.80
CA GLY A 36 -17.74 -8.27 24.77
C GLY A 36 -16.63 -7.23 24.80
N TRP A 37 -16.62 -6.45 25.88
CA TRP A 37 -15.66 -5.36 26.09
C TRP A 37 -14.40 -5.88 26.76
N THR A 38 -13.24 -5.47 26.28
CA THR A 38 -11.95 -5.85 26.85
C THR A 38 -11.19 -4.60 27.30
N TRP A 39 -10.72 -4.59 28.55
CA TRP A 39 -9.82 -3.57 29.08
C TRP A 39 -8.51 -4.21 29.52
N CYS A 40 -7.39 -3.68 29.04
CA CYS A 40 -6.08 -4.11 29.50
C CYS A 40 -5.03 -3.00 29.41
N ASP A 41 -3.88 -3.16 30.06
CA ASP A 41 -2.78 -2.21 29.90
C ASP A 41 -2.06 -2.43 28.56
N THR A 42 -1.85 -3.69 28.18
CA THR A 42 -1.23 -4.09 26.92
C THR A 42 -2.06 -5.14 26.19
N TYR A 43 -2.44 -4.83 24.95
CA TYR A 43 -3.08 -5.76 24.04
C TYR A 43 -2.11 -6.12 22.91
N GLN A 44 -1.72 -7.39 22.84
CA GLN A 44 -0.81 -7.92 21.84
C GLN A 44 -1.53 -8.93 20.96
N VAL A 45 -1.26 -8.87 19.66
CA VAL A 45 -1.68 -9.90 18.70
C VAL A 45 -0.44 -10.39 17.97
N LEU A 46 -0.17 -11.69 18.03
CA LEU A 46 1.04 -12.28 17.45
C LEU A 46 0.91 -12.41 15.91
N PRO A 47 2.03 -12.40 15.16
CA PRO A 47 2.03 -12.64 13.71
C PRO A 47 1.24 -13.87 13.29
N GLY A 48 0.56 -13.79 12.14
CA GLY A 48 -0.23 -14.89 11.57
C GLY A 48 -1.57 -15.15 12.28
N THR A 49 -1.97 -14.34 13.25
CA THR A 49 -3.24 -14.51 13.97
C THR A 49 -4.42 -14.02 13.12
N ASP A 50 -5.47 -14.84 13.06
CA ASP A 50 -6.78 -14.45 12.53
C ASP A 50 -7.71 -14.09 13.69
N LEU A 51 -7.85 -12.79 13.94
CA LEU A 51 -8.64 -12.24 15.04
C LEU A 51 -10.00 -11.71 14.55
N SER A 52 -11.07 -12.13 15.20
CA SER A 52 -12.39 -11.54 15.06
C SER A 52 -12.84 -10.88 16.37
N ILE A 53 -13.30 -9.63 16.31
CA ILE A 53 -13.82 -8.91 17.46
C ILE A 53 -15.33 -8.78 17.30
N GLN A 54 -16.09 -9.01 18.38
CA GLN A 54 -17.54 -8.84 18.34
C GLN A 54 -17.93 -7.45 17.84
N ALA A 55 -18.83 -7.40 16.86
CA ALA A 55 -19.36 -6.16 16.29
C ALA A 55 -19.87 -5.20 17.38
N GLY A 56 -19.54 -3.91 17.23
CA GLY A 56 -19.91 -2.86 18.19
C GLY A 56 -19.16 -2.92 19.54
N ARG A 57 -18.14 -3.76 19.69
CA ARG A 57 -17.36 -3.88 20.93
C ARG A 57 -15.98 -3.28 20.82
N HIS A 58 -15.47 -2.83 21.96
CA HIS A 58 -14.16 -2.21 22.05
C HIS A 58 -13.14 -3.12 22.73
N VAL A 59 -11.96 -3.19 22.13
CA VAL A 59 -10.72 -3.50 22.82
C VAL A 59 -10.08 -2.18 23.23
N THR A 60 -9.99 -1.94 24.53
CA THR A 60 -9.38 -0.74 25.11
C THR A 60 -8.04 -1.10 25.74
N ALA A 61 -6.97 -0.43 25.29
CA ALA A 61 -5.64 -0.63 25.87
C ALA A 61 -4.80 0.65 25.94
N GLU A 62 -3.89 0.69 26.92
CA GLU A 62 -2.87 1.72 26.98
C GLU A 62 -1.73 1.45 25.99
N ASN A 63 -1.45 0.20 25.65
CA ASN A 63 -0.46 -0.17 24.65
C ASN A 63 -1.04 -1.21 23.71
N PHE A 64 -0.86 -0.99 22.41
CA PHE A 64 -1.21 -1.93 21.36
C PHE A 64 0.08 -2.40 20.69
N ASP A 65 0.31 -3.71 20.70
CA ASP A 65 1.40 -4.36 19.96
C ASP A 65 0.78 -5.26 18.87
N LEU A 66 0.64 -4.66 17.69
CA LEU A 66 -0.07 -5.23 16.54
C LEU A 66 0.90 -5.29 15.37
N ASN A 67 1.93 -6.13 15.49
CA ASN A 67 3.03 -6.18 14.54
C ASN A 67 3.13 -7.58 13.93
N GLY A 68 2.62 -7.72 12.70
CA GLY A 68 2.79 -8.92 11.88
C GLY A 68 4.14 -8.94 11.16
N THR A 69 4.27 -9.84 10.20
CA THR A 69 5.42 -9.88 9.29
C THR A 69 4.95 -10.00 7.84
N ALA A 70 5.86 -9.78 6.88
CA ALA A 70 5.54 -9.93 5.46
C ALA A 70 5.06 -11.33 5.07
N SER A 71 5.46 -12.37 5.81
CA SER A 71 5.00 -13.76 5.60
C SER A 71 3.83 -14.16 6.48
N GLU A 72 3.59 -13.44 7.58
CA GLU A 72 2.60 -13.78 8.61
C GLU A 72 1.90 -12.48 9.04
N MET A 73 1.06 -11.95 8.15
CA MET A 73 0.20 -10.81 8.46
C MET A 73 -0.78 -11.16 9.57
N ILE A 74 -1.20 -10.16 10.35
CA ILE A 74 -2.27 -10.29 11.33
C ILE A 74 -3.57 -9.90 10.63
N THR A 75 -4.55 -10.80 10.60
CA THR A 75 -5.90 -10.49 10.09
C THR A 75 -6.78 -10.05 11.25
N ILE A 76 -7.44 -8.90 11.13
CA ILE A 76 -8.41 -8.44 12.13
C ILE A 76 -9.71 -8.06 11.44
N SER A 77 -10.82 -8.60 11.95
CA SER A 77 -12.16 -8.39 11.41
C SER A 77 -13.21 -8.19 12.51
N SER A 78 -14.32 -7.55 12.16
CA SER A 78 -15.54 -7.64 12.95
C SER A 78 -16.19 -9.01 12.79
N SER A 79 -16.92 -9.45 13.81
CA SER A 79 -17.74 -10.67 13.77
C SER A 79 -18.98 -10.54 12.88
N SER A 80 -19.33 -9.33 12.44
CA SER A 80 -20.53 -9.07 11.63
C SER A 80 -20.19 -8.15 10.47
N PRO A 81 -20.29 -8.62 9.21
CA PRO A 81 -19.93 -7.84 8.03
C PRO A 81 -20.70 -6.52 7.94
N GLY A 82 -19.98 -5.42 7.69
CA GLY A 82 -20.55 -4.08 7.60
C GLY A 82 -20.82 -3.38 8.94
N GLU A 83 -20.55 -4.04 10.07
CA GLU A 83 -20.60 -3.43 11.40
C GLU A 83 -19.20 -3.40 12.01
N GLU A 84 -18.73 -2.22 12.40
CA GLU A 84 -17.36 -2.06 12.91
C GLU A 84 -17.16 -2.71 14.30
N ALA A 85 -15.97 -3.27 14.51
CA ALA A 85 -15.39 -3.48 15.83
C ALA A 85 -14.40 -2.35 16.16
N PHE A 86 -14.11 -2.10 17.45
CA PHE A 86 -13.41 -0.89 17.87
C PHE A 86 -12.09 -1.20 18.60
N PHE A 87 -11.04 -0.49 18.21
CA PHE A 87 -9.84 -0.30 19.00
C PHE A 87 -9.89 1.07 19.67
N TYR A 88 -9.61 1.16 20.96
CA TYR A 88 -9.66 2.42 21.69
C TYR A 88 -8.40 2.67 22.51
N LYS A 89 -7.75 3.82 22.26
CA LYS A 89 -6.65 4.34 23.09
C LYS A 89 -6.90 5.80 23.41
N SER A 90 -6.74 6.15 24.68
CA SER A 90 -7.10 7.47 25.22
C SER A 90 -6.23 8.62 24.66
N SER A 91 -4.96 8.38 24.35
CA SER A 91 -4.00 9.37 23.85
C SER A 91 -2.73 8.72 23.29
N GLY A 92 -1.92 9.49 22.56
CA GLY A 92 -0.61 9.07 22.05
C GLY A 92 -0.66 8.53 20.62
N THR A 93 0.21 7.58 20.31
CA THR A 93 0.32 6.97 18.98
C THR A 93 0.34 5.46 19.10
N VAL A 94 -0.27 4.78 18.12
CA VAL A 94 -0.13 3.34 17.90
C VAL A 94 0.53 3.14 16.54
N GLU A 95 1.66 2.45 16.53
CA GLU A 95 2.37 2.07 15.30
C GLU A 95 2.24 0.57 15.13
N ALA A 96 1.44 0.18 14.13
CA ALA A 96 1.24 -1.21 13.75
C ALA A 96 1.90 -1.50 12.39
N SER A 97 2.12 -2.77 12.12
CA SER A 97 2.70 -3.21 10.85
C SER A 97 2.12 -4.53 10.38
N TYR A 98 2.03 -4.70 9.05
CA TYR A 98 1.58 -5.96 8.42
C TYR A 98 0.21 -6.43 8.93
N LEU A 99 -0.75 -5.52 9.02
CA LEU A 99 -2.15 -5.82 9.37
C LEU A 99 -3.01 -5.96 8.12
N ASN A 100 -3.98 -6.86 8.14
CA ASN A 100 -5.06 -6.97 7.18
C ASN A 100 -6.39 -6.69 7.88
N LEU A 101 -6.97 -5.51 7.66
CA LEU A 101 -8.11 -4.98 8.42
C LEU A 101 -9.38 -4.93 7.57
N THR A 102 -10.51 -5.33 8.14
CA THR A 102 -11.86 -5.17 7.55
C THR A 102 -12.88 -4.90 8.66
N ASP A 103 -13.82 -3.97 8.49
CA ASP A 103 -14.85 -3.65 9.49
C ASP A 103 -14.25 -3.27 10.87
N ASN A 104 -13.28 -2.36 10.90
CA ASN A 104 -12.60 -1.95 12.13
C ASN A 104 -12.47 -0.43 12.25
N HIS A 105 -12.70 0.07 13.46
CA HIS A 105 -12.59 1.49 13.79
C HIS A 105 -11.55 1.70 14.89
N ALA A 106 -10.49 2.45 14.59
CA ALA A 106 -9.56 2.94 15.62
C ALA A 106 -9.99 4.30 16.16
N GLY A 107 -10.24 4.39 17.46
CA GLY A 107 -10.80 5.57 18.09
C GLY A 107 -10.13 5.97 19.41
N GLY A 108 -10.67 7.03 20.01
CA GLY A 108 -10.15 7.66 21.21
C GLY A 108 -9.37 8.95 20.89
N GLY A 109 -8.33 9.24 21.66
CA GLY A 109 -7.48 10.42 21.48
C GLY A 109 -6.11 10.12 20.92
N ALA A 110 -5.81 8.85 20.61
CA ALA A 110 -4.57 8.45 19.97
C ALA A 110 -4.68 8.48 18.45
N THR A 111 -3.54 8.61 17.77
CA THR A 111 -3.44 8.42 16.32
C THR A 111 -2.95 7.00 16.02
N PHE A 112 -3.67 6.27 15.19
CA PHE A 112 -3.31 4.89 14.81
C PHE A 112 -2.70 4.89 13.42
N TYR A 113 -1.55 4.25 13.29
CA TYR A 113 -0.84 4.06 12.04
C TYR A 113 -0.68 2.59 11.72
N VAL A 114 -0.74 2.26 10.44
CA VAL A 114 -0.39 0.94 9.91
C VAL A 114 0.63 1.10 8.78
N SER A 115 1.72 0.35 8.85
CA SER A 115 2.73 0.26 7.78
C SER A 115 2.69 -1.12 7.12
N ASN A 116 2.83 -1.16 5.78
CA ASN A 116 2.78 -2.40 4.99
C ASN A 116 1.52 -3.24 5.29
N GLY A 117 0.39 -2.59 5.59
CA GLY A 117 -0.89 -3.23 5.87
C GLY A 117 -1.85 -3.12 4.69
N VAL A 118 -2.95 -3.86 4.76
CA VAL A 118 -4.06 -3.83 3.84
C VAL A 118 -5.28 -3.34 4.60
N LEU A 119 -5.79 -2.15 4.24
CA LEU A 119 -7.03 -1.60 4.75
C LEU A 119 -8.15 -1.91 3.74
N ASN A 120 -9.02 -2.87 4.05
CA ASN A 120 -10.13 -3.25 3.17
C ASN A 120 -11.36 -2.35 3.41
N ASP A 121 -12.55 -2.95 3.34
CA ASP A 121 -13.81 -2.23 3.46
C ASP A 121 -14.12 -1.85 4.92
N ASN A 122 -14.79 -0.71 5.08
CA ASN A 122 -15.28 -0.21 6.38
C ASN A 122 -14.19 -0.16 7.47
N VAL A 123 -13.02 0.41 7.14
CA VAL A 123 -11.94 0.66 8.10
C VAL A 123 -11.77 2.15 8.34
N GLU A 124 -12.00 2.59 9.58
CA GLU A 124 -11.93 4.00 9.99
C GLU A 124 -10.88 4.24 11.08
N GLY A 125 -10.33 5.46 11.14
CA GLY A 125 -9.40 5.90 12.19
C GLY A 125 -7.97 5.34 12.10
N TRP A 126 -7.70 4.43 11.16
CA TRP A 126 -6.36 3.94 10.83
C TRP A 126 -5.72 4.78 9.72
N ASN A 127 -4.48 5.22 9.92
CA ASN A 127 -3.73 5.97 8.93
C ASN A 127 -2.67 5.07 8.29
N GLU A 128 -2.74 4.88 6.99
CA GLU A 128 -1.73 4.13 6.25
C GLU A 128 -0.43 4.93 6.12
N ILE A 129 0.68 4.32 6.53
CA ILE A 129 2.03 4.81 6.23
C ILE A 129 2.49 4.06 4.99
N VAL A 130 2.41 4.76 3.85
CA VAL A 130 2.96 4.27 2.59
C VAL A 130 4.47 4.51 2.60
N SER A 131 5.25 3.44 2.64
CA SER A 131 6.72 3.48 2.70
C SER A 131 7.38 3.63 1.32
N SER A 132 6.66 3.31 0.24
CA SER A 132 7.08 3.52 -1.14
C SER A 132 5.88 3.78 -2.06
N LEU A 133 6.03 4.69 -3.02
CA LEU A 133 5.15 4.77 -4.18
C LEU A 133 5.74 3.88 -5.28
N ASP A 134 4.91 3.13 -5.99
CA ASP A 134 5.36 2.47 -7.23
C ASP A 134 5.84 3.56 -8.20
N GLU A 135 7.12 3.51 -8.56
CA GLU A 135 7.69 4.43 -9.52
C GLU A 135 7.22 4.05 -10.93
N ILE A 136 6.82 5.04 -11.73
CA ILE A 136 6.49 4.83 -13.14
C ILE A 136 7.75 4.38 -13.87
N GLN A 137 7.82 3.10 -14.21
CA GLN A 137 8.93 2.53 -14.96
C GLN A 137 8.75 2.83 -16.46
N PHE A 138 9.77 3.44 -17.06
CA PHE A 138 9.82 3.67 -18.50
C PHE A 138 10.78 2.68 -19.15
N GLU A 139 10.31 2.03 -20.20
CA GLU A 139 11.17 1.27 -21.10
C GLU A 139 11.91 2.22 -22.05
N SER A 140 13.18 1.93 -22.31
CA SER A 140 13.98 2.72 -23.24
C SER A 140 13.72 2.28 -24.69
N LEU A 141 13.56 3.24 -25.59
CA LEU A 141 13.56 2.98 -27.03
C LEU A 141 14.97 3.10 -27.59
N ASP A 142 15.35 2.09 -28.36
CA ASP A 142 16.57 2.05 -29.15
C ASP A 142 16.44 2.93 -30.40
N ILE A 143 17.17 4.05 -30.42
CA ILE A 143 17.09 5.07 -31.49
C ILE A 143 18.47 5.33 -32.06
N TYR A 144 18.62 5.14 -33.37
CA TYR A 144 19.90 5.25 -34.07
C TYR A 144 19.77 6.02 -35.40
N PRO A 145 20.72 6.91 -35.76
CA PRO A 145 21.77 7.42 -34.89
C PRO A 145 21.20 8.40 -33.85
N ASN A 146 21.87 8.50 -32.71
CA ASN A 146 21.62 9.54 -31.71
C ASN A 146 22.97 10.02 -31.15
N PRO A 147 23.42 11.25 -31.41
CA PRO A 147 22.74 12.33 -32.15
C PRO A 147 22.47 12.03 -33.63
N SER A 148 21.48 12.70 -34.23
CA SER A 148 21.10 12.56 -35.64
C SER A 148 21.12 13.89 -36.38
N SER A 149 21.63 13.89 -37.62
CA SER A 149 21.48 15.02 -38.57
C SER A 149 20.54 14.70 -39.74
N GLY A 150 19.70 13.67 -39.59
CA GLY A 150 18.82 13.20 -40.65
C GLY A 150 17.85 12.12 -40.16
N PRO A 151 17.54 11.10 -40.98
CA PRO A 151 16.57 10.09 -40.60
C PRO A 151 17.10 9.21 -39.48
N ILE A 152 16.21 8.90 -38.53
CA ILE A 152 16.46 7.98 -37.42
C ILE A 152 15.79 6.64 -37.69
N MET A 153 16.34 5.59 -37.11
CA MET A 153 15.76 4.26 -36.97
C MET A 153 15.34 4.09 -35.52
N ILE A 154 14.13 3.60 -35.30
CA ILE A 154 13.67 3.15 -33.99
C ILE A 154 13.50 1.63 -34.06
N GLU A 155 14.21 0.91 -33.21
CA GLU A 155 14.08 -0.55 -33.06
C GLU A 155 13.14 -0.84 -31.89
N ALA A 156 11.94 -1.33 -32.19
CA ALA A 156 10.97 -1.72 -31.18
C ALA A 156 9.99 -2.74 -31.74
N ASP A 157 9.75 -3.82 -31.00
CA ASP A 157 8.78 -4.87 -31.36
C ASP A 157 7.38 -4.54 -30.82
N ILE A 158 6.98 -3.27 -30.92
CA ILE A 158 5.69 -2.77 -30.41
C ILE A 158 4.89 -2.04 -31.49
N GLN A 159 3.56 -2.10 -31.39
CA GLN A 159 2.66 -1.21 -32.13
C GLN A 159 2.25 -0.07 -31.23
N SER A 160 2.84 1.11 -31.41
CA SER A 160 2.54 2.25 -30.56
C SER A 160 2.56 3.56 -31.35
N THR A 161 1.87 4.55 -30.81
CA THR A 161 2.01 5.93 -31.25
C THR A 161 3.01 6.62 -30.32
N LEU A 162 4.12 7.09 -30.88
CA LEU A 162 5.10 7.88 -30.16
C LEU A 162 4.84 9.37 -30.37
N HIS A 163 5.05 10.15 -29.33
CA HIS A 163 5.03 11.60 -29.34
C HIS A 163 6.44 12.14 -29.15
N VAL A 164 6.88 13.00 -30.05
CA VAL A 164 8.14 13.73 -29.96
C VAL A 164 7.83 15.09 -29.37
N LEU A 165 8.44 15.39 -28.23
CA LEU A 165 8.25 16.61 -27.46
C LEU A 165 9.54 17.43 -27.48
N ASP A 166 9.43 18.75 -27.57
CA ASP A 166 10.55 19.66 -27.31
C ASP A 166 10.82 19.80 -25.79
N LEU A 167 11.89 20.51 -25.42
CA LEU A 167 12.25 20.72 -24.00
C LEU A 167 11.21 21.51 -23.19
N SER A 168 10.27 22.19 -23.85
CA SER A 168 9.14 22.84 -23.18
C SER A 168 7.97 21.89 -22.92
N GLY A 169 8.07 20.63 -23.36
CA GLY A 169 7.02 19.62 -23.28
C GLY A 169 5.98 19.74 -24.39
N ARG A 170 6.16 20.64 -25.36
CA ARG A 170 5.23 20.79 -26.47
C ARG A 170 5.47 19.67 -27.49
N MET A 171 4.38 19.01 -27.89
CA MET A 171 4.43 18.02 -28.96
C MET A 171 4.75 18.68 -30.30
N VAL A 172 5.83 18.23 -30.94
CA VAL A 172 6.29 18.71 -32.24
C VAL A 172 6.08 17.68 -33.35
N ARG A 173 5.95 16.38 -33.01
CA ARG A 173 5.66 15.31 -33.96
C ARG A 173 4.99 14.11 -33.31
N GLN A 174 4.26 13.36 -34.13
CA GLN A 174 3.74 12.04 -33.82
C GLN A 174 4.34 11.01 -34.78
N LEU A 175 4.81 9.87 -34.27
CA LEU A 175 5.37 8.76 -35.04
C LEU A 175 4.50 7.53 -34.81
N VAL A 176 4.12 6.83 -35.87
CA VAL A 176 3.35 5.58 -35.76
C VAL A 176 4.31 4.41 -35.96
N LEU A 177 4.64 3.73 -34.85
CA LEU A 177 5.37 2.48 -34.86
C LEU A 177 4.42 1.32 -35.16
N GLY A 178 4.88 0.43 -36.03
CA GLY A 178 4.35 -0.94 -36.10
C GLY A 178 5.48 -1.90 -35.74
N ASN A 179 5.19 -3.20 -35.68
CA ASN A 179 6.18 -4.20 -35.28
C ASN A 179 7.48 -4.11 -36.10
N GLY A 180 8.61 -4.07 -35.39
CA GLY A 180 9.96 -4.11 -35.94
C GLY A 180 10.56 -2.74 -36.24
N ASN A 181 11.74 -2.75 -36.86
CA ASN A 181 12.54 -1.54 -37.08
C ASN A 181 11.87 -0.58 -38.06
N ARG A 182 11.76 0.71 -37.69
CA ARG A 182 11.12 1.74 -38.50
C ARG A 182 11.99 2.98 -38.63
N GLN A 183 12.13 3.47 -39.87
CA GLN A 183 12.84 4.69 -40.17
C GLN A 183 11.88 5.89 -40.21
N PHE A 184 12.26 6.99 -39.58
CA PHE A 184 11.54 8.25 -39.56
C PHE A 184 12.46 9.40 -39.96
N ASP A 185 11.99 10.27 -40.84
CA ASP A 185 12.70 11.49 -41.19
C ASP A 185 12.27 12.63 -40.24
N LEU A 186 13.26 13.23 -39.59
CA LEU A 186 13.12 14.33 -38.65
C LEU A 186 13.96 15.54 -39.05
N GLY A 187 14.49 15.56 -40.29
CA GLY A 187 15.40 16.62 -40.76
C GLY A 187 14.78 18.02 -40.86
N ASP A 188 13.46 18.13 -40.73
CA ASP A 188 12.74 19.40 -40.67
C ASP A 188 12.53 19.93 -39.25
N LEU A 189 12.93 19.18 -38.21
CA LEU A 189 12.97 19.68 -36.84
C LEU A 189 14.22 20.54 -36.62
N ASP A 190 14.07 21.60 -35.82
CA ASP A 190 15.20 22.43 -35.42
C ASP A 190 16.22 21.63 -34.60
N ARG A 191 17.49 22.04 -34.68
CA ARG A 191 18.57 21.46 -33.86
C ARG A 191 18.24 21.59 -32.38
N GLY A 192 18.38 20.51 -31.63
CA GLY A 192 18.05 20.50 -30.22
C GLY A 192 17.82 19.12 -29.62
N THR A 193 17.39 19.10 -28.38
CA THR A 193 17.05 17.88 -27.64
C THR A 193 15.54 17.69 -27.60
N TYR A 194 15.12 16.47 -27.87
CA TYR A 194 13.73 16.05 -27.88
C TYR A 194 13.54 14.86 -26.96
N VAL A 195 12.34 14.75 -26.39
CA VAL A 195 11.93 13.58 -25.62
C VAL A 195 10.89 12.84 -26.45
N ILE A 196 11.15 11.56 -26.70
CA ILE A 196 10.19 10.67 -27.34
C ILE A 196 9.49 9.86 -26.25
N VAL A 197 8.17 9.92 -26.21
CA VAL A 197 7.34 9.16 -25.27
C VAL A 197 6.29 8.34 -26.00
N GLY A 198 5.92 7.19 -25.45
CA GLY A 198 4.89 6.32 -26.02
C GLY A 198 4.20 5.47 -24.96
N LEU A 199 3.02 4.96 -25.31
CA LEU A 199 2.27 3.98 -24.52
C LEU A 199 1.96 2.80 -25.44
N SER A 200 2.32 1.58 -25.04
CA SER A 200 1.91 0.39 -25.78
C SER A 200 0.45 0.02 -25.50
N PRO A 201 -0.17 -0.86 -26.30
CA PRO A 201 -1.50 -1.41 -26.01
C PRO A 201 -1.56 -2.21 -24.70
N ASP A 202 -0.42 -2.65 -24.18
CA ASP A 202 -0.27 -3.40 -22.94
C ASP A 202 0.05 -2.49 -21.74
N ASP A 203 -0.23 -1.19 -21.87
CA ASP A 203 -0.03 -0.14 -20.86
C ASP A 203 1.45 0.09 -20.43
N GLU A 204 2.42 -0.37 -21.21
CA GLU A 204 3.84 -0.08 -20.97
C GLU A 204 4.22 1.31 -21.48
N LEU A 205 4.93 2.07 -20.66
CA LEU A 205 5.39 3.42 -20.99
C LEU A 205 6.81 3.39 -21.53
N TYR A 206 7.01 4.11 -22.63
CA TYR A 206 8.31 4.23 -23.29
C TYR A 206 8.82 5.67 -23.20
N ARG A 207 10.12 5.83 -22.96
CA ARG A 207 10.78 7.13 -23.00
C ARG A 207 12.20 7.01 -23.51
N SER A 208 12.57 7.89 -24.44
CA SER A 208 13.96 8.05 -24.88
C SER A 208 14.27 9.50 -25.19
N THR A 209 15.55 9.87 -25.14
CA THR A 209 16.01 11.22 -25.48
C THR A 209 16.68 11.18 -26.83
N LEU A 210 16.31 12.10 -27.73
CA LEU A 210 16.90 12.25 -29.06
C LEU A 210 17.59 13.61 -29.18
N VAL A 211 18.78 13.63 -29.75
CA VAL A 211 19.50 14.86 -30.10
C VAL A 211 19.52 15.02 -31.61
N ILE A 212 19.08 16.18 -32.11
CA ILE A 212 19.15 16.57 -33.52
C ILE A 212 20.26 17.63 -33.71
N GLU A 213 21.18 17.38 -34.64
CA GLU A 213 22.34 18.22 -34.99
C GLU A 213 22.33 18.73 -36.43
#